data_AF-A0A1F8ZZD7-F1
#
_entry.id   AF-A0A1F8ZZD7-F1
#
_cell.length_a   1.000
_cell.length_b   1.000
_cell.length_c   1.000
_cell.angle_alpha   90.00
_cell.angle_beta   90.00
_cell.angle_gamma   90.00
#
_symmetry.space_group_name_H-M   'P 1'
#
loop_
_entity.id
_entity.type
_entity.pdbx_description
1 polymer ?
#
loop_
_entity_poly.entity_id
_entity_poly.type
_entity_poly.pdbx_seq_one_letter_code
_entity_poly.pdbx_strand_id
1 'polypeptide(L)' 'MDKEEGEIGRMQINPTDYLLFSIKEYKGKQYIDLRKYVVSDSYTGFTKQGVRFASELFNEFEEKIELLKEALPKNESKS' A
#
# COMPACT_ATOMS: atom_id res chain seq x y z
N MET A 1 -5.50 -10.70 -14.30
CA MET A 1 -4.45 -10.29 -13.37
C MET A 1 -4.88 -10.84 -12.03
N ASP A 2 -4.29 -11.96 -11.64
CA ASP A 2 -4.67 -12.64 -10.42
C ASP A 2 -4.38 -11.74 -9.22
N LYS A 3 -5.29 -11.72 -8.24
CA LYS A 3 -5.08 -10.99 -6.99
C LYS A 3 -4.02 -11.73 -6.19
N GLU A 4 -3.05 -10.99 -5.67
CA GLU A 4 -2.06 -11.56 -4.77
C GLU A 4 -2.73 -12.03 -3.47
N GLU A 5 -2.18 -13.05 -2.83
CA GLU A 5 -2.77 -13.60 -1.61
C GLU A 5 -2.87 -12.52 -0.51
N GLY A 6 -4.09 -12.28 -0.02
CA GLY A 6 -4.35 -11.24 0.98
C GLY A 6 -4.32 -9.81 0.44
N GLU A 7 -4.27 -9.61 -0.88
CA GLU A 7 -4.41 -8.28 -1.49
C GLU A 7 -5.82 -7.72 -1.28
N ILE A 8 -5.87 -6.55 -0.65
CA ILE A 8 -7.10 -5.78 -0.45
C ILE A 8 -7.31 -4.81 -1.61
N GLY A 9 -6.22 -4.22 -2.09
CA GLY A 9 -6.23 -3.34 -3.25
C GLY A 9 -4.84 -2.87 -3.63
N ARG A 10 -4.79 -2.03 -4.66
CA ARG A 10 -3.55 -1.44 -5.15
C ARG A 10 -3.78 -0.05 -5.71
N MET A 11 -2.76 0.80 -5.60
CA MET A 11 -2.73 2.14 -6.16
C MET A 11 -1.61 2.24 -7.18
N GLN A 12 -1.88 2.75 -8.37
CA GLN A 12 -0.84 3.00 -9.36
C GLN A 12 -0.05 4.24 -8.98
N ILE A 13 1.27 4.13 -8.85
CA ILE A 13 2.17 5.26 -8.59
C ILE A 13 2.65 5.85 -9.92
N ASN A 14 3.00 5.00 -10.88
CA ASN A 14 3.44 5.38 -12.21
C ASN A 14 3.10 4.24 -13.21
N PRO A 15 3.42 4.36 -14.52
CA PRO A 15 2.98 3.38 -15.53
C PRO A 15 3.30 1.91 -15.21
N THR A 16 4.41 1.64 -14.52
CA THR A 16 4.86 0.28 -14.22
C THR A 16 4.80 -0.06 -12.73
N ASP A 17 4.70 0.93 -11.85
CA ASP A 17 4.80 0.73 -10.41
C ASP A 17 3.45 0.91 -9.72
N TYR A 18 3.14 -0.05 -8.85
CA TYR A 18 1.95 -0.07 -8.00
C TYR A 18 2.36 -0.16 -6.54
N LEU A 19 1.58 0.45 -5.66
CA LEU A 19 1.59 0.17 -4.24
C LEU A 19 0.46 -0.81 -3.93
N LEU A 20 0.80 -2.02 -3.50
CA LEU A 20 -0.18 -3.02 -3.05
C LEU A 20 -0.43 -2.85 -1.56
N PHE A 21 -1.71 -2.97 -1.19
CA PHE A 21 -2.22 -2.97 0.17
C PHE A 21 -2.71 -4.38 0.46
N SER A 22 -2.05 -5.06 1.39
CA SER A 22 -2.36 -6.47 1.70
C SER A 22 -2.34 -6.75 3.20
N ILE A 23 -3.08 -7.79 3.59
CA ILE A 23 -3.03 -8.36 4.94
C ILE A 23 -2.31 -9.69 4.85
N LYS A 24 -1.31 -9.89 5.70
CA LYS A 24 -0.56 -11.14 5.83
C LYS A 24 -0.73 -11.70 7.22
N GLU A 25 -0.86 -13.02 7.34
CA GLU A 25 -0.86 -13.71 8.62
C GLU A 25 0.48 -14.44 8.82
N TYR A 26 1.08 -14.26 10.00
CA TYR A 26 2.27 -14.99 10.39
C TYR A 26 2.18 -15.38 11.86
N LYS A 27 2.23 -16.69 12.13
CA LYS A 27 2.11 -17.26 13.49
C LYS A 27 0.87 -16.77 14.24
N GLY A 28 -0.28 -16.74 13.56
CA GLY A 28 -1.56 -16.30 14.13
C GLY A 28 -1.66 -14.80 14.41
N LYS A 29 -0.68 -14.00 13.96
CA LYS A 29 -0.72 -12.53 14.02
C LYS A 29 -0.93 -11.96 12.64
N GLN A 30 -1.77 -10.94 12.56
CA GLN A 30 -2.03 -10.22 11.32
C GLN A 30 -1.10 -9.01 11.17
N TYR A 31 -0.69 -8.78 9.94
CA TYR A 31 0.19 -7.70 9.56
C TYR A 31 -0.36 -7.00 8.33
N ILE A 32 -0.22 -5.67 8.33
CA ILE A 32 -0.50 -4.84 7.17
C ILE A 32 0.82 -4.74 6.39
N ASP A 33 0.81 -5.08 5.11
CA ASP A 33 1.96 -5.02 4.21
C ASP A 33 1.62 -4.10 3.04
N LEU A 34 2.29 -2.94 3.03
CA LEU A 34 2.24 -1.94 1.97
C LEU A 34 3.52 -2.06 1.15
N ARG A 35 3.44 -2.60 -0.06
CA ARG A 35 4.62 -3.00 -0.82
C ARG A 35 4.55 -2.55 -2.27
N LYS A 36 5.67 -2.05 -2.78
CA LYS A 36 5.80 -1.74 -4.20
C LYS A 36 5.82 -3.04 -5.01
N TYR A 37 4.98 -3.07 -6.04
CA TYR A 37 4.85 -4.12 -7.03
C TYR A 37 5.11 -3.52 -8.40
N VAL A 38 5.99 -4.15 -9.17
CA VAL A 38 6.38 -3.68 -10.51
C VAL A 38 5.72 -4.58 -11.54
N VAL A 39 5.23 -3.97 -12.61
CA VAL A 39 4.70 -4.63 -13.80
C VAL A 39 5.36 -3.99 -15.01
N SER A 40 6.34 -4.69 -15.57
CA SER A 40 7.02 -4.31 -16.81
C SER A 40 7.21 -5.55 -17.70
N ASP A 41 7.60 -5.31 -18.95
CA ASP A 41 7.89 -6.38 -19.90
C ASP A 41 9.03 -7.31 -19.44
N SER A 42 9.96 -6.80 -18.62
CA SER A 42 11.12 -7.54 -18.14
C SER A 42 10.96 -8.10 -16.72
N TYR A 43 10.05 -7.57 -15.92
CA TYR A 43 9.85 -7.99 -14.53
C TYR A 43 8.43 -7.73 -14.05
N THR A 44 7.81 -8.75 -13.47
CA THR A 44 6.54 -8.62 -12.77
C THR A 44 6.67 -9.23 -11.38
N GLY A 45 6.46 -8.44 -10.33
CA GLY A 45 6.51 -8.94 -8.96
C GLY A 45 6.74 -7.90 -7.88
N PHE A 46 6.73 -8.38 -6.63
CA PHE A 46 7.03 -7.59 -5.45
C PHE A 46 8.48 -7.12 -5.41
N THR A 47 8.71 -5.92 -4.89
CA THR A 47 10.06 -5.43 -4.61
C THR A 47 10.39 -5.52 -3.12
N LYS A 48 11.65 -5.26 -2.78
CA LYS A 48 12.08 -5.08 -1.39
C LYS A 48 11.58 -3.77 -0.77
N GLN A 49 11.08 -2.84 -1.60
CA GLN A 49 10.53 -1.56 -1.14
C GLN A 49 9.12 -1.76 -0.61
N GLY A 50 8.95 -1.59 0.69
CA GLY A 50 7.66 -1.70 1.35
C GLY A 50 7.82 -1.63 2.86
N VAL A 51 6.70 -1.44 3.54
CA VAL A 51 6.61 -1.44 4.99
C VAL A 51 5.60 -2.48 5.43
N ARG A 52 5.97 -3.22 6.48
CA ARG A 52 5.07 -4.16 7.14
C ARG A 52 5.02 -3.84 8.62
N PHE A 53 3.82 -3.78 9.17
CA PHE A 53 3.61 -3.52 10.59
C PHE A 53 2.43 -4.35 11.12
N ALA A 54 2.38 -4.53 12.45
CA ALA A 54 1.32 -5.29 13.09
C ALA A 54 -0.03 -4.58 12.94
N SER A 55 -1.11 -5.34 12.74
CA SER A 55 -2.46 -4.77 12.59
C SER A 55 -2.92 -3.95 13.80
N GLU A 56 -2.37 -4.21 14.99
CA GLU A 56 -2.62 -3.44 16.22
C GLU A 56 -2.23 -1.96 16.11
N LEU A 57 -1.28 -1.61 15.23
CA LEU A 57 -0.84 -0.23 15.00
C LEU A 57 -1.70 0.50 13.94
N PHE A 58 -2.77 -0.12 13.44
CA PHE A 58 -3.56 0.46 12.36
C PHE A 58 -4.24 1.77 12.76
N ASN A 59 -4.76 1.87 13.97
CA ASN A 59 -5.40 3.10 14.45
C ASN A 59 -4.41 4.28 14.46
N GLU A 60 -3.17 4.06 14.92
CA GLU A 60 -2.14 5.08 14.88
C GLU A 60 -1.77 5.45 13.43
N PHE A 61 -1.64 4.45 12.55
CA PHE A 61 -1.40 4.70 11.13
C PHE A 61 -2.52 5.55 10.51
N GLU A 62 -3.79 5.22 10.76
CA GLU A 62 -4.96 5.97 10.26
C GLU A 62 -4.95 7.42 10.75
N GLU A 63 -4.67 7.66 12.03
CA GLU A 63 -4.52 9.01 12.57
C GLU A 63 -3.42 9.81 11.84
N LYS A 64 -2.27 9.19 11.56
CA LYS A 64 -1.19 9.88 10.82
C LYS A 64 -1.56 10.15 9.37
N ILE A 65 -2.33 9.27 8.73
CA ILE A 65 -2.82 9.47 7.36
C ILE A 65 -3.84 10.61 7.30
N GLU A 66 -4.74 10.72 8.28
CA GLU A 66 -5.68 11.85 8.32
C GLU A 66 -4.94 13.18 8.53
N LEU A 67 -3.95 13.24 9.44
CA LEU A 67 -3.10 14.41 9.60
C LEU A 67 -2.33 14.76 8.31
N LEU A 68 -1.83 13.74 7.61
CA LEU A 68 -1.17 13.93 6.32
C LEU A 68 -2.13 14.55 5.31
N LYS A 69 -3.37 14.06 5.24
CA LYS A 69 -4.42 14.56 4.35
C LYS A 69 -4.81 16.01 4.67
N GLU A 70 -4.88 16.39 5.94
CA GLU A 70 -5.13 17.78 6.36
C GLU A 70 -3.97 18.72 6.00
N ALA A 71 -2.73 18.24 6.09
CA ALA A 71 -1.54 19.00 5.75
C ALA A 71 -1.31 19.16 4.24
N LEU A 72 -1.92 18.31 3.41
CA LEU A 72 -1.84 18.46 1.96
C LEU A 72 -2.51 19.78 1.54
N PRO A 73 -1.86 20.58 0.67
CA PRO A 73 -2.51 21.75 0.12
C PRO A 73 -3.79 21.27 -0.59
N LYS A 74 -4.91 21.96 -0.33
CA LYS A 74 -6.13 21.76 -1.10
C LYS A 74 -5.82 22.15 -2.53
N ASN A 75 -5.39 21.19 -3.34
CA ASN A 75 -5.36 21.36 -4.77
C ASN A 75 -6.82 21.45 -5.20
N GLU A 76 -7.31 22.69 -5.33
CA GLU A 76 -8.47 22.97 -6.18
C GLU A 76 -8.15 22.39 -7.54
N SER A 77 -8.70 21.21 -7.80
CA SER A 77 -8.68 20.61 -9.11
C SER A 77 -9.54 21.54 -9.97
N LYS A 78 -8.90 22.47 -10.67
CA LYS A 78 -9.51 23.18 -11.79
C LYS A 78 -10.01 22.11 -12.75
N SER A 79 -11.33 21.90 -12.72
CA SER A 79 -12.07 21.26 -13.82
C SER A 79 -12.07 22.18 -15.03
#